data_AF-A0A645ILX2-F1
#
_entry.id   AF-A0A645ILX2-F1
#
_cell.length_a   1.000
_cell.length_b   1.000
_cell.length_c   1.000
_cell.angle_alpha   90.00
_cell.angle_beta   90.00
_cell.angle_gamma   90.00
#
_symmetry.space_group_name_H-M   'P 1'
#
loop_
_entity.id
_entity.type
_entity.pdbx_description
1 polymer ?
#
loop_
_entity_poly.entity_id
_entity_poly.type
_entity_poly.pdbx_seq_one_letter_code
_entity_poly.pdbx_strand_id
1 'polypeptide(L)'
;MAKVFAIVCLSACYAGMFNGTGFLDGIKANIDSLSKKATSFGAVLLTAFVTGLIACNQTLAIMLTHQLCKDVEKNKEALALYLEDSAVVVAPLIPWSVACAVPLASVGAPSSSVLLAFYLYLLPLWGLFCAMHPKARFPGCLAKQSGRCK
;
A
#
# COMPACT_ATOMS: atom_id res chain seq x y z
N MET A 1 8.61 17.95 -15.92
CA MET A 1 7.25 17.42 -15.68
C MET A 1 6.77 16.45 -16.76
N ALA A 2 6.83 16.78 -18.06
CA ALA A 2 6.32 15.92 -19.13
C ALA A 2 6.89 14.48 -19.17
N LYS A 3 8.20 14.29 -18.93
CA LYS A 3 8.82 12.95 -18.86
C LYS A 3 8.25 12.09 -17.73
N VAL A 4 8.10 12.65 -16.52
CA VAL A 4 7.53 11.95 -15.36
C VAL A 4 6.08 11.59 -15.63
N PHE A 5 5.32 12.51 -16.22
CA PHE A 5 3.93 12.29 -16.61
C PHE A 5 3.80 11.15 -17.62
N ALA A 6 4.65 11.11 -18.64
CA ALA A 6 4.67 10.03 -19.63
C ALA A 6 5.01 8.67 -19.01
N ILE A 7 5.98 8.60 -18.09
CA ILE A 7 6.34 7.36 -17.38
C ILE A 7 5.18 6.87 -16.51
N VAL A 8 4.51 7.77 -15.79
CA VAL A 8 3.33 7.44 -14.97
C VAL A 8 2.17 6.97 -15.84
N CYS A 9 1.88 7.64 -16.96
CA CYS A 9 0.82 7.24 -17.89
C CYS A 9 1.11 5.87 -18.51
N LEU A 10 2.33 5.62 -19.00
CA LEU A 10 2.71 4.33 -19.56
C LEU A 10 2.61 3.22 -18.51
N SER A 11 3.14 3.44 -17.30
CA SER A 11 3.07 2.48 -16.19
C SER A 11 1.61 2.20 -15.77
N ALA A 12 0.74 3.21 -15.75
CA ALA A 12 -0.69 3.06 -15.44
C ALA A 12 -1.44 2.28 -16.53
N CYS A 13 -1.11 2.51 -17.81
CA CYS A 13 -1.67 1.73 -18.92
C CYS A 13 -1.27 0.26 -18.83
N TYR A 14 -0.01 -0.04 -18.46
CA TYR A 14 0.44 -1.43 -18.23
C TYR A 14 -0.30 -2.08 -17.06
N ALA A 15 -0.45 -1.37 -15.94
CA ALA A 15 -1.24 -1.82 -14.78
C ALA A 15 -2.69 -2.15 -15.16
N GLY A 16 -3.33 -1.28 -15.95
CA GLY A 16 -4.69 -1.48 -16.46
C GLY A 16 -4.79 -2.67 -17.41
N MET A 17 -3.81 -2.85 -18.30
CA MET A 17 -3.75 -3.97 -19.24
C MET A 17 -3.54 -5.31 -18.50
N PHE A 18 -2.72 -5.34 -17.45
CA PHE A 18 -2.53 -6.55 -16.63
C PHE A 18 -3.78 -6.94 -15.84
N ASN A 19 -4.60 -5.97 -15.42
CA ASN A 19 -5.89 -6.25 -14.79
C ASN A 19 -6.93 -6.74 -15.81
N GLY A 20 -6.95 -6.16 -17.02
CA GLY A 20 -7.88 -6.54 -18.09
C GLY A 20 -7.60 -7.91 -18.73
N THR A 21 -6.36 -8.40 -18.65
CA THR A 21 -5.92 -9.69 -19.22
C THR A 21 -6.02 -10.87 -18.24
N GLY A 22 -6.40 -10.62 -16.97
CA GLY A 22 -6.48 -11.67 -15.94
C GLY A 22 -5.13 -12.14 -15.39
N PHE A 23 -4.02 -11.58 -15.86
CA PHE A 23 -2.67 -11.94 -15.38
C PHE A 23 -2.51 -11.68 -13.88
N LEU A 24 -3.17 -10.64 -13.36
CA LEU A 24 -3.14 -10.32 -11.93
C LEU A 24 -3.96 -11.28 -11.07
N ASP A 25 -4.86 -12.09 -11.62
CA ASP A 25 -5.74 -12.95 -10.81
C ASP A 25 -4.98 -14.10 -10.14
N GLY A 26 -3.89 -14.60 -10.77
CA GLY A 26 -2.97 -15.53 -10.12
C GLY A 26 -2.21 -14.91 -8.95
N ILE A 27 -1.82 -13.63 -9.08
CA ILE A 27 -1.17 -12.88 -7.99
C ILE A 27 -2.18 -12.60 -6.87
N LYS A 28 -3.41 -12.21 -7.20
CA LYS A 28 -4.50 -12.01 -6.22
C LYS A 28 -4.80 -13.30 -5.45
N ALA A 29 -4.84 -14.46 -6.13
CA ALA A 29 -5.03 -15.74 -5.46
C ALA A 29 -3.89 -16.09 -4.48
N ASN A 30 -2.65 -15.75 -4.83
CA ASN A 30 -1.51 -15.88 -3.92
C ASN A 30 -1.59 -14.90 -2.75
N ILE A 31 -2.00 -13.64 -2.98
CA ILE A 31 -2.22 -12.65 -1.92
C ILE A 31 -3.37 -13.07 -1.00
N ASP A 32 -4.44 -13.66 -1.53
CA ASP A 32 -5.57 -14.17 -0.75
C ASP A 32 -5.18 -15.42 0.07
N SER A 33 -4.39 -16.32 -0.51
CA SER A 33 -3.79 -17.44 0.24
C SER A 33 -2.84 -16.95 1.34
N LEU A 34 -2.09 -15.89 1.06
CA LEU A 34 -1.22 -15.24 2.03
C LEU A 34 -2.03 -14.49 3.10
N SER A 35 -3.16 -13.86 2.77
CA SER A 35 -4.06 -13.19 3.73
C SER A 35 -4.75 -14.18 4.67
N LYS A 36 -4.94 -15.43 4.24
CA LYS A 36 -5.45 -16.53 5.08
C LYS A 36 -4.39 -17.08 6.04
N LYS A 37 -3.10 -16.97 5.69
CA LYS A 37 -1.97 -17.38 6.54
C LYS A 37 -1.40 -16.24 7.40
N ALA A 38 -1.49 -15.01 6.91
CA ALA A 38 -1.12 -13.76 7.56
C ALA A 38 -2.38 -13.00 7.99
N THR A 39 -2.26 -11.73 8.39
CA THR A 39 -3.41 -10.86 8.66
C THR A 39 -3.79 -10.10 7.39
N SER A 40 -5.06 -9.67 7.22
CA SER A 40 -5.49 -8.89 6.05
C SER A 40 -4.62 -7.64 5.83
N PHE A 41 -4.24 -6.96 6.91
CA PHE A 41 -3.31 -5.82 6.85
C PHE A 41 -1.92 -6.21 6.34
N GLY A 42 -1.37 -7.35 6.79
CA GLY A 42 -0.06 -7.83 6.34
C GLY A 42 -0.04 -8.16 4.84
N ALA A 43 -1.12 -8.72 4.31
CA ALA A 43 -1.27 -8.96 2.87
C ALA A 43 -1.33 -7.65 2.07
N VAL A 44 -2.08 -6.65 2.54
CA VAL A 44 -2.14 -5.32 1.92
C VAL A 44 -0.77 -4.63 1.97
N LEU A 45 -0.07 -4.69 3.09
CA LEU A 45 1.24 -4.07 3.27
C LEU A 45 2.32 -4.69 2.36
N LEU A 46 2.36 -6.02 2.25
CA LEU A 46 3.28 -6.70 1.34
C LEU A 46 2.98 -6.34 -0.11
N THR A 47 1.69 -6.30 -0.46
CA THR A 47 1.26 -5.88 -1.80
C THR A 47 1.66 -4.43 -2.07
N ALA A 48 1.44 -3.52 -1.12
CA ALA A 48 1.83 -2.12 -1.18
C ALA A 48 3.34 -1.92 -1.37
N PHE A 49 4.15 -2.76 -0.74
CA PHE A 49 5.60 -2.77 -0.92
C PHE A 49 5.99 -3.19 -2.33
N VAL A 50 5.48 -4.32 -2.82
CA VAL A 50 5.78 -4.82 -4.17
C VAL A 50 5.32 -3.84 -5.24
N THR A 51 4.09 -3.35 -5.15
CA THR A 51 3.55 -2.36 -6.10
C THR A 51 4.30 -1.04 -6.01
N GLY A 52 4.69 -0.61 -4.80
CA GLY A 52 5.53 0.56 -4.57
C GLY A 52 6.87 0.46 -5.27
N LEU A 53 7.54 -0.72 -5.23
CA LEU A 53 8.84 -0.91 -5.87
C LEU A 53 8.76 -0.76 -7.39
N ILE A 54 7.66 -1.25 -7.98
CA ILE A 54 7.40 -1.17 -9.42
C ILE A 54 6.91 0.23 -9.80
N ALA A 55 6.21 0.91 -8.89
CA ALA A 55 5.65 2.23 -9.10
C ALA A 55 6.72 3.32 -8.96
N CYS A 56 6.76 4.21 -9.96
CA CYS A 56 7.58 5.42 -9.89
C CYS A 56 6.90 6.58 -9.16
N ASN A 57 5.61 6.45 -8.83
CA ASN A 57 4.81 7.49 -8.17
C ASN A 57 3.81 6.88 -7.17
N GLN A 58 3.61 7.56 -6.06
CA GLN A 58 2.71 7.20 -4.97
C GLN A 58 1.28 6.88 -5.44
N THR A 59 0.69 7.68 -6.33
CA THR A 59 -0.67 7.46 -6.83
C THR A 59 -0.83 6.10 -7.54
N LEU A 60 0.18 5.72 -8.32
CA LEU A 60 0.17 4.46 -9.07
C LEU A 60 0.33 3.26 -8.14
N ALA A 61 1.20 3.38 -7.13
CA ALA A 61 1.37 2.36 -6.09
C ALA A 61 0.03 2.10 -5.36
N ILE A 62 -0.67 3.16 -4.93
CA ILE A 62 -1.95 3.06 -4.23
C ILE A 62 -3.01 2.40 -5.12
N MET A 63 -3.14 2.85 -6.38
CA MET A 63 -4.13 2.31 -7.31
C MET A 63 -3.90 0.83 -7.61
N LEU A 64 -2.65 0.42 -7.86
CA LEU A 64 -2.29 -0.99 -8.07
C LEU A 64 -2.56 -1.84 -6.82
N THR A 65 -2.17 -1.36 -5.65
CA THR A 65 -2.40 -2.05 -4.38
C THR A 65 -3.88 -2.27 -4.15
N HIS A 66 -4.69 -1.23 -4.38
CA HIS A 66 -6.14 -1.34 -4.28
C HIS A 66 -6.71 -2.38 -5.25
N GLN A 67 -6.28 -2.38 -6.52
CA GLN A 67 -6.75 -3.36 -7.51
C GLN A 67 -6.39 -4.80 -7.15
N LEU A 68 -5.23 -5.02 -6.52
CA LEU A 68 -4.78 -6.34 -6.08
C LEU A 68 -5.39 -6.79 -4.74
N CYS A 69 -5.72 -5.85 -3.86
CA CYS A 69 -6.22 -6.14 -2.52
C CYS A 69 -7.72 -5.95 -2.34
N LYS A 70 -8.46 -5.57 -3.39
CA LYS A 70 -9.91 -5.30 -3.30
C LYS A 70 -10.72 -6.48 -2.75
N ASP A 71 -10.23 -7.71 -2.95
CA ASP A 71 -10.90 -8.95 -2.54
C ASP A 71 -10.40 -9.48 -1.19
N VAL A 72 -9.33 -8.89 -0.63
CA VAL A 72 -8.72 -9.28 0.66
C VAL A 72 -9.57 -8.81 1.86
N GLU A 73 -10.26 -7.68 1.72
CA GLU A 73 -11.13 -7.12 2.77
C GLU A 73 -12.45 -6.64 2.16
N LYS A 74 -13.58 -7.16 2.67
CA LYS A 74 -14.91 -6.83 2.14
C LYS A 74 -15.36 -5.43 2.57
N ASN A 75 -14.88 -4.94 3.71
CA ASN A 75 -15.17 -3.59 4.15
C ASN A 75 -14.26 -2.56 3.46
N LYS A 76 -14.82 -1.81 2.52
CA LYS A 76 -14.10 -0.77 1.75
C LYS A 76 -13.46 0.31 2.62
N GLU A 77 -14.07 0.67 3.76
CA GLU A 77 -13.49 1.66 4.66
C GLU A 77 -12.27 1.10 5.40
N ALA A 78 -12.33 -0.17 5.81
CA ALA A 78 -11.18 -0.84 6.42
C ALA A 78 -10.03 -1.01 5.42
N LEU A 79 -10.34 -1.36 4.18
CA LEU A 79 -9.34 -1.44 3.11
C LEU A 79 -8.71 -0.07 2.80
N ALA A 80 -9.50 1.01 2.83
CA ALA A 80 -8.98 2.37 2.66
C ALA A 80 -8.01 2.76 3.77
N LEU A 81 -8.33 2.44 5.03
CA LEU A 81 -7.41 2.61 6.17
C LEU A 81 -6.14 1.79 5.98
N TYR A 82 -6.25 0.53 5.55
CA TYR A 82 -5.06 -0.29 5.28
C TYR A 82 -4.19 0.27 4.16
N LEU A 83 -4.78 0.84 3.10
CA LEU A 83 -4.05 1.50 2.02
C LEU A 83 -3.34 2.77 2.49
N GLU A 84 -3.96 3.55 3.38
CA GLU A 84 -3.35 4.73 3.99
C GLU A 84 -2.17 4.35 4.90
N ASP A 85 -2.37 3.37 5.78
CA ASP A 85 -1.35 2.88 6.71
C ASP A 85 -0.23 2.05 6.03
N SER A 86 -0.36 1.78 4.72
CA SER A 86 0.64 1.01 3.95
C SER A 86 1.07 1.70 2.66
N ALA A 87 0.27 1.67 1.59
CA ALA A 87 0.66 2.16 0.27
C ALA A 87 1.04 3.65 0.26
N VAL A 88 0.39 4.48 1.08
CA VAL A 88 0.73 5.90 1.21
C VAL A 88 2.09 6.11 1.89
N VAL A 89 2.37 5.39 2.99
CA VAL A 89 3.62 5.52 3.75
C VAL A 89 4.80 4.73 3.16
N VAL A 90 4.53 3.66 2.41
CA VAL A 90 5.57 2.86 1.73
C VAL A 90 6.07 3.53 0.46
N ALA A 91 5.24 4.29 -0.25
CA ALA A 91 5.66 5.00 -1.46
C ALA A 91 6.86 5.96 -1.28
N PRO A 92 6.96 6.79 -0.23
CA PRO A 92 8.12 7.65 0.02
C PRO A 92 9.33 6.92 0.62
N LEU A 93 9.21 5.66 1.04
CA LEU A 93 10.37 4.85 1.47
C LEU A 93 11.24 4.39 0.30
N ILE A 94 10.73 4.51 -0.92
CA ILE A 94 11.35 4.00 -2.13
C ILE A 94 12.14 5.12 -2.80
N PRO A 95 13.48 5.01 -2.91
CA PRO A 95 14.33 6.15 -3.24
C PRO A 95 14.15 6.68 -4.66
N TRP A 96 13.64 5.87 -5.60
CA TRP A 96 13.30 6.29 -6.96
C TRP A 96 11.87 6.84 -7.10
N SER A 97 11.07 6.82 -6.03
CA SER A 97 9.72 7.37 -6.01
C SER A 97 9.78 8.89 -5.96
N VAL A 98 8.93 9.54 -6.77
CA VAL A 98 8.80 11.02 -6.77
C VAL A 98 8.41 11.55 -5.38
N ALA A 99 7.64 10.77 -4.60
CA ALA A 99 7.23 11.12 -3.24
C ALA A 99 8.42 11.18 -2.26
N CYS A 100 9.50 10.44 -2.53
CA CYS A 100 10.76 10.53 -1.79
C CYS A 100 11.64 11.66 -2.36
N ALA A 101 11.82 11.68 -3.69
CA ALA A 101 12.81 12.54 -4.34
C ALA A 101 12.50 14.04 -4.21
N VAL A 102 11.23 14.46 -4.27
CA VAL A 102 10.86 15.88 -4.26
C VAL A 102 11.10 16.55 -2.91
N PRO A 103 10.66 15.98 -1.76
CA PRO A 103 10.98 16.55 -0.45
C PRO A 103 12.48 16.57 -0.17
N LEU A 104 13.21 15.49 -0.51
CA LEU A 104 14.66 15.42 -0.28
C LEU A 104 15.42 16.48 -1.10
N ALA A 105 15.07 16.66 -2.37
CA ALA A 105 15.65 17.68 -3.22
C ALA A 105 15.36 19.10 -2.70
N SER A 106 14.14 19.33 -2.18
CA SER A 106 13.75 20.63 -1.62
C SER A 106 14.55 21.02 -0.38
N VAL A 107 14.92 20.04 0.44
CA VAL A 107 15.70 20.23 1.68
C VAL A 107 17.21 20.13 1.42
N GLY A 108 17.64 19.77 0.20
CA GLY A 108 19.05 19.53 -0.12
C GLY A 108 19.65 18.34 0.62
N ALA A 109 18.82 17.41 1.10
CA ALA A 109 19.22 16.30 1.94
C ALA A 109 19.68 15.09 1.08
N PRO A 110 20.72 14.35 1.51
CA PRO A 110 21.14 13.14 0.82
C PRO A 110 20.07 12.04 0.90
N SER A 111 20.06 11.12 -0.07
CA SER A 111 19.13 9.98 -0.12
C SER A 111 19.19 9.06 1.10
N SER A 112 20.32 9.04 1.81
CA SER A 112 20.48 8.30 3.07
C SER A 112 19.57 8.81 4.20
N SER A 113 19.03 10.03 4.11
CA SER A 113 18.13 10.60 5.12
C SER A 113 16.79 9.86 5.23
N VAL A 114 16.41 9.08 4.21
CA VAL A 114 15.19 8.23 4.24
C VAL A 114 15.27 7.18 5.35
N LEU A 115 16.47 6.73 5.74
CA LEU A 115 16.68 5.79 6.84
C LEU A 115 16.25 6.38 8.20
N LEU A 116 16.26 7.71 8.32
CA LEU A 116 15.92 8.45 9.53
C LEU A 116 14.41 8.79 9.60
N ALA A 117 13.61 8.37 8.61
CA ALA A 117 12.18 8.60 8.55
C ALA A 117 11.40 7.65 9.48
N PHE A 118 11.66 7.71 10.79
CA PHE A 118 11.11 6.81 11.80
C PHE A 118 9.59 6.63 11.70
N TYR A 119 8.83 7.69 11.44
CA TYR A 119 7.38 7.63 11.30
C TYR A 119 6.92 6.67 10.20
N LEU A 120 7.58 6.70 9.03
CA LEU A 120 7.21 5.88 7.87
C LEU A 120 7.44 4.38 8.13
N TYR A 121 8.38 4.04 9.01
CA TYR A 121 8.63 2.65 9.41
C TYR A 121 7.78 2.22 10.60
N LEU A 122 7.61 3.08 11.60
CA LEU A 122 6.84 2.74 12.80
C LEU A 122 5.36 2.52 12.50
N LEU A 123 4.76 3.30 11.60
CA LEU A 123 3.33 3.21 11.29
C LEU A 123 2.92 1.82 10.74
N PRO A 124 3.54 1.28 9.67
CA PRO A 124 3.20 -0.06 9.16
C PRO A 124 3.59 -1.17 10.15
N LEU A 125 4.68 -1.01 10.91
CA LEU A 125 5.06 -1.98 11.95
C LEU A 125 4.04 -2.02 13.09
N TRP A 126 3.53 -0.87 13.51
CA TRP A 126 2.45 -0.76 14.49
C TRP A 126 1.14 -1.35 13.95
N GLY A 127 0.81 -1.08 12.69
CA GLY A 127 -0.34 -1.66 12.01
C GLY A 127 -0.29 -3.20 11.99
N LEU A 128 0.88 -3.78 11.72
CA LEU A 128 1.16 -5.21 11.77
C LEU A 128 1.02 -5.76 13.20
N PHE A 129 1.62 -5.09 14.19
CA PHE A 129 1.52 -5.47 15.59
C PHE A 129 0.07 -5.51 16.08
N CYS A 130 -0.71 -4.46 15.79
CA CYS A 130 -2.14 -4.42 16.11
C CYS A 130 -2.97 -5.43 15.32
N ALA A 131 -2.54 -5.85 14.12
CA ALA A 131 -3.23 -6.87 13.34
C ALA A 131 -2.98 -8.27 13.90
N MET A 132 -1.78 -8.54 14.46
CA MET A 132 -1.45 -9.80 15.13
C MET A 132 -2.09 -9.93 16.52
N HIS A 133 -2.35 -8.80 17.19
CA HIS A 133 -2.99 -8.73 18.51
C HIS A 133 -4.40 -8.11 18.42
N PRO A 134 -5.45 -8.89 18.10
CA PRO A 134 -6.81 -8.35 17.91
C PRO A 134 -7.41 -7.68 19.16
N LYS A 135 -6.86 -7.96 20.36
CA LYS A 135 -7.26 -7.29 21.62
C LYS A 135 -6.71 -5.87 21.80
N ALA A 136 -5.70 -5.46 21.02
CA ALA A 136 -5.09 -4.13 21.09
C ALA A 136 -5.60 -3.17 19.99
N ARG A 137 -6.49 -3.63 19.11
CA ARG A 137 -7.10 -2.79 18.07
C ARG A 137 -8.12 -1.86 18.73
N PHE A 138 -7.92 -0.55 18.60
CA PHE A 138 -8.78 0.50 19.15
C PHE A 138 -10.30 0.18 19.01
N PRO A 139 -11.09 0.29 20.10
CA PRO A 139 -12.50 -0.12 20.13
C PRO A 139 -13.41 0.62 19.12
N GLY A 140 -12.98 1.75 18.56
CA GLY A 140 -13.76 2.52 17.58
C GLY A 140 -13.91 1.87 16.20
N CYS A 141 -12.97 1.02 15.77
CA CYS A 141 -13.05 0.35 14.45
C CYS A 141 -13.90 -0.93 14.46
N LEU A 142 -13.89 -1.69 15.57
CA LEU A 142 -14.73 -2.88 15.72
C LEU A 142 -16.21 -2.54 15.87
N ALA A 143 -16.55 -1.39 16.46
CA ALA A 143 -17.94 -0.93 16.52
C ALA A 143 -18.55 -0.73 15.11
N LYS A 144 -17.73 -0.38 14.11
CA LYS A 144 -18.19 -0.20 12.72
C LYS A 144 -18.16 -1.51 11.90
N GLN A 145 -17.27 -2.45 12.22
CA GLN A 145 -17.22 -3.79 11.59
C GLN A 145 -18.25 -4.77 12.17
N SER A 146 -18.54 -4.72 13.48
CA SER A 146 -19.49 -5.63 14.15
C SER A 146 -20.92 -5.09 14.17
N GLY A 147 -21.13 -3.79 13.98
CA GLY A 147 -22.45 -3.15 14.03
C GLY A 147 -23.29 -3.28 12.75
N ARG A 148 -22.80 -3.97 11.72
CA ARG A 148 -23.51 -4.10 10.43
C ARG A 148 -23.51 -5.52 9.86
N CYS A 149 -23.32 -6.52 10.73
CA CYS A 149 -23.70 -7.90 10.47
C CYS A 149 -25.09 -8.16 11.06
N LYS A 150 -26.07 -7.41 10.56
CA LYS A 150 -27.50 -7.73 10.58
C LYS A 150 -28.08 -7.33 9.24
#